data_AF-A0A1J5AXY3-F1
#
_entry.id   AF-A0A1J5AXY3-F1
#
_cell.length_a   1.000
_cell.length_b   1.000
_cell.length_c   1.000
_cell.angle_alpha   90.00
_cell.angle_beta   90.00
_cell.angle_gamma   90.00
#
_symmetry.space_group_name_H-M   'P 1'
#
loop_
_entity.id
_entity.type
_entity.pdbx_description
1 polymer ?
#
loop_
_entity_poly.entity_id
_entity_poly.type
_entity_poly.pdbx_seq_one_letter_code
_entity_poly.pdbx_strand_id
1 'polypeptide(L)'
;MLDAGALGLPLGQAIARWGNYFNQELYGLPTNLPWGIYIRPENRLLEVMDFKYFHPLFLYESLWCLIIFIIIINIIKVIPMGKGKIFAVYLGLYGLGRFFLEFLRLEAWTINGVNVAQMISAGLILGALGFIMGRK
;
A
#
# COMPACT_ATOMS: atom_id res chain seq x y z
N MET A 1 0.84 1.93 22.74
CA MET A 1 -0.16 2.59 21.87
C MET A 1 0.11 2.33 20.39
N LEU A 2 1.30 2.63 19.86
CA LEU A 2 1.64 2.39 18.45
C LEU A 2 1.51 0.92 18.01
N ASP A 3 1.96 -0.04 18.84
CA ASP A 3 1.83 -1.48 18.51
C ASP A 3 0.37 -1.97 18.45
N ALA A 4 -0.54 -1.35 19.21
CA ALA A 4 -1.98 -1.67 19.11
C ALA A 4 -2.57 -1.12 17.79
N GLY A 5 -2.11 0.06 17.37
CA GLY A 5 -2.46 0.63 16.07
C GLY A 5 -2.01 -0.24 14.90
N ALA A 6 -0.87 -0.92 15.02
CA ALA A 6 -0.34 -1.81 13.97
C ALA A 6 -1.31 -2.94 13.58
N LEU A 7 -2.24 -3.33 14.45
CA LEU A 7 -3.29 -4.31 14.13
C LEU A 7 -4.50 -3.66 13.45
N GLY A 8 -4.99 -2.54 13.99
CA GLY A 8 -6.20 -1.88 13.48
C GLY A 8 -6.00 -1.13 12.17
N LEU A 9 -4.83 -0.51 11.99
CA LEU A 9 -4.51 0.31 10.81
C LEU A 9 -4.60 -0.46 9.49
N PRO A 10 -3.91 -1.60 9.28
CA PRO A 10 -3.97 -2.30 8.01
C PRO A 10 -5.38 -2.82 7.71
N LEU A 11 -6.14 -3.28 8.71
CA LEU A 11 -7.51 -3.71 8.49
C LEU A 11 -8.43 -2.54 8.09
N GLY A 12 -8.32 -1.41 8.79
CA GLY A 12 -9.06 -0.20 8.44
C GLY A 12 -8.72 0.31 7.04
N GLN A 13 -7.44 0.32 6.68
CA GLN A 13 -6.98 0.67 5.34
C GLN A 13 -7.53 -0.29 4.28
N ALA A 14 -7.52 -1.60 4.53
CA ALA A 14 -8.03 -2.59 3.59
C ALA A 14 -9.50 -2.33 3.21
N ILE A 15 -10.31 -1.96 4.19
CA ILE A 15 -11.72 -1.63 3.99
C ILE A 15 -11.87 -0.27 3.31
N ALA A 16 -11.12 0.74 3.76
CA ALA A 16 -11.21 2.10 3.23
C ALA A 16 -10.94 2.20 1.72
N ARG A 17 -10.06 1.34 1.18
CA ARG A 17 -9.75 1.31 -0.27
C ARG A 17 -10.96 1.02 -1.15
N TRP A 18 -11.97 0.33 -0.64
CA TRP A 18 -13.19 0.08 -1.41
C TRP A 18 -13.95 1.37 -1.73
N GLY A 19 -13.80 2.44 -0.93
CA GLY A 19 -14.30 3.77 -1.28
C GLY A 19 -13.77 4.24 -2.64
N ASN A 20 -12.49 3.99 -2.93
CA ASN A 20 -11.88 4.38 -4.20
C ASN A 20 -12.49 3.63 -5.40
N TYR A 21 -12.88 2.36 -5.21
CA TYR A 21 -13.58 1.60 -6.25
C TYR A 21 -14.95 2.18 -6.57
N PHE A 22 -15.77 2.46 -5.55
CA PHE A 22 -17.10 3.02 -5.75
C PHE A 22 -17.06 4.44 -6.32
N ASN A 23 -16.11 5.26 -5.88
CA ASN A 23 -15.86 6.61 -6.39
C ASN A 23 -15.20 6.63 -7.77
N GLN A 24 -14.63 5.50 -8.21
CA GLN A 24 -13.79 5.39 -9.42
C GLN A 24 -12.62 6.38 -9.43
N GLU A 25 -11.92 6.48 -8.32
CA GLU A 25 -10.73 7.32 -8.15
C GLU A 25 -9.49 6.47 -7.84
N LEU A 26 -8.30 7.04 -7.99
CA LEU A 26 -7.02 6.40 -7.64
C LEU A 26 -6.79 5.01 -8.27
N TYR A 27 -7.30 4.78 -9.48
CA TYR A 27 -7.00 3.60 -10.28
C TYR A 27 -5.58 3.68 -10.89
N GLY A 28 -5.08 2.54 -11.35
CA GLY A 28 -3.72 2.46 -11.90
C GLY A 28 -3.62 2.73 -13.38
N LEU A 29 -2.47 2.36 -13.95
CA LEU A 29 -2.21 2.40 -15.39
C LEU A 29 -3.26 1.63 -16.20
N PRO A 30 -3.47 1.99 -17.49
CA PRO A 30 -4.28 1.21 -18.40
C PRO A 30 -3.82 -0.25 -18.49
N THR A 31 -4.76 -1.17 -18.66
CA THR A 31 -4.45 -2.60 -18.69
C THR A 31 -5.38 -3.38 -19.58
N ASN A 32 -4.86 -4.47 -20.16
CA ASN A 32 -5.63 -5.45 -20.92
C ASN A 32 -5.84 -6.78 -20.15
N LEU A 33 -5.49 -6.80 -18.86
CA LEU A 33 -5.64 -7.97 -18.02
C LEU A 33 -7.12 -8.27 -17.74
N PRO A 34 -7.52 -9.54 -17.59
CA PRO A 34 -8.93 -9.92 -17.48
C PRO A 34 -9.61 -9.45 -16.18
N TRP A 35 -8.83 -9.00 -15.18
CA TRP A 35 -9.33 -8.41 -13.93
C TRP A 35 -9.21 -6.88 -13.90
N GLY A 36 -8.92 -6.24 -15.04
CA GLY A 36 -8.95 -4.78 -15.16
C GLY A 36 -10.36 -4.24 -14.87
N ILE A 37 -10.44 -3.09 -14.19
CA ILE A 37 -11.72 -2.48 -13.86
C ILE A 37 -12.07 -1.39 -14.87
N TYR A 38 -13.35 -1.33 -15.23
CA TYR A 38 -13.87 -0.26 -16.07
C TYR A 38 -13.99 1.04 -15.26
N ILE A 39 -13.46 2.13 -15.81
CA ILE A 39 -13.62 3.49 -15.26
C ILE A 39 -14.51 4.27 -16.21
N ARG A 40 -15.54 4.96 -15.68
CA ARG A 40 -16.44 5.80 -16.50
C ARG A 40 -15.66 6.97 -17.10
N PRO A 41 -15.95 7.40 -18.34
CA PRO A 41 -15.21 8.47 -19.01
C PRO A 41 -15.07 9.75 -18.19
N GLU A 42 -16.11 10.14 -17.45
CA GLU A 42 -16.13 11.33 -16.59
C GLU A 42 -15.17 11.25 -15.38
N ASN A 43 -14.72 10.06 -14.99
CA ASN A 43 -13.77 9.83 -13.90
C ASN A 43 -12.34 9.53 -14.41
N ARG A 44 -12.12 9.57 -15.72
CA ARG A 44 -10.81 9.32 -16.33
C ARG A 44 -9.95 10.58 -16.31
N LEU A 45 -8.64 10.41 -16.06
CA LEU A 45 -7.67 11.47 -16.29
C LEU A 45 -7.55 11.75 -17.79
N LEU A 46 -7.32 13.01 -18.15
CA LEU A 46 -7.24 13.47 -19.54
C LEU A 46 -6.22 12.68 -20.36
N GLU A 47 -5.08 12.34 -19.75
CA GLU A 47 -3.96 11.62 -20.38
C GLU A 47 -4.30 10.18 -20.80
N VAL A 48 -5.36 9.60 -20.23
CA VAL A 48 -5.75 8.19 -20.44
C VAL A 48 -7.23 8.02 -20.82
N MET A 49 -7.86 9.06 -21.36
CA MET A 49 -9.28 9.08 -21.72
C MET A 49 -9.69 7.95 -22.69
N ASP A 50 -8.80 7.60 -23.61
CA ASP A 50 -9.03 6.60 -24.66
C ASP A 50 -9.06 5.16 -24.11
N PHE A 51 -8.54 4.94 -22.90
CA PHE A 51 -8.51 3.65 -22.26
C PHE A 51 -9.78 3.40 -21.45
N LYS A 52 -10.27 2.15 -21.49
CA LYS A 52 -11.49 1.74 -20.76
C LYS A 52 -11.20 1.01 -19.47
N TYR A 53 -10.11 0.23 -19.43
CA TYR A 53 -9.78 -0.69 -18.34
C TYR A 53 -8.45 -0.35 -17.70
N PHE A 54 -8.41 -0.40 -16.38
CA PHE A 54 -7.27 0.02 -15.57
C PHE A 54 -6.94 -1.00 -14.48
N HIS A 55 -5.69 -0.99 -14.03
CA HIS A 55 -5.28 -1.81 -12.89
C HIS A 55 -6.12 -1.43 -11.63
N PRO A 56 -6.77 -2.39 -10.95
CA PRO A 56 -7.53 -2.13 -9.74
C PRO A 56 -6.60 -1.92 -8.52
N LEU A 57 -5.97 -0.75 -8.44
CA LEU A 57 -5.06 -0.41 -7.34
C LEU A 57 -5.73 -0.53 -5.97
N PHE A 58 -7.01 -0.15 -5.85
CA PHE A 58 -7.78 -0.32 -4.64
C PHE A 58 -7.75 -1.78 -4.13
N LEU A 59 -7.87 -2.75 -5.04
CA LEU A 59 -7.90 -4.17 -4.72
C LEU A 59 -6.51 -4.65 -4.33
N TYR A 60 -5.49 -4.24 -5.08
CA TYR A 60 -4.11 -4.60 -4.76
C TYR A 60 -3.70 -4.05 -3.38
N GLU A 61 -4.00 -2.78 -3.09
CA GLU A 61 -3.77 -2.16 -1.78
C GLU A 61 -4.60 -2.83 -0.68
N SER A 62 -5.87 -3.14 -0.94
CA SER A 62 -6.76 -3.82 0.02
C SER A 62 -6.25 -5.21 0.40
N LEU A 63 -5.91 -6.04 -0.60
CA LEU A 63 -5.37 -7.37 -0.40
C LEU A 63 -4.01 -7.32 0.32
N TRP A 64 -3.14 -6.39 -0.07
CA TRP A 64 -1.87 -6.22 0.62
C TRP A 64 -2.05 -5.84 2.09
N CYS A 65 -2.96 -4.91 2.39
CA CYS A 65 -3.28 -4.54 3.76
C CYS A 65 -3.86 -5.72 4.57
N LEU A 66 -4.70 -6.57 3.96
CA LEU A 66 -5.17 -7.81 4.61
C LEU A 66 -4.03 -8.80 4.88
N ILE A 67 -3.10 -8.96 3.94
CA ILE A 67 -1.90 -9.79 4.14
C ILE A 67 -1.08 -9.23 5.32
N ILE A 68 -0.85 -7.92 5.40
CA ILE A 68 -0.17 -7.28 6.52
C ILE A 68 -0.88 -7.59 7.84
N PHE A 69 -2.20 -7.41 7.89
CA PHE A 69 -3.00 -7.71 9.08
C PHE A 69 -2.83 -9.16 9.54
N ILE A 70 -2.91 -10.12 8.59
CA ILE A 70 -2.71 -11.55 8.86
C ILE A 70 -1.28 -11.83 9.35
N ILE A 71 -0.27 -11.20 8.76
CA ILE A 71 1.13 -11.37 9.21
C ILE A 71 1.28 -10.86 10.65
N ILE A 72 0.78 -9.66 10.95
CA ILE A 72 0.91 -9.04 12.28
C ILE A 72 0.20 -9.87 13.35
N ILE A 73 -1.03 -10.34 13.12
CA ILE A 73 -1.74 -11.15 14.11
C ILE A 73 -1.03 -12.48 14.39
N ASN A 74 -0.40 -13.09 13.38
CA ASN A 74 0.37 -14.31 13.56
C ASN A 74 1.68 -14.06 14.31
N ILE A 75 2.38 -12.96 14.02
CA ILE A 75 3.61 -12.58 14.75
C ILE A 75 3.30 -12.34 16.23
N ILE A 76 2.27 -11.56 16.55
CA ILE A 76 1.91 -11.24 17.94
C ILE A 76 1.59 -12.50 18.75
N LYS A 77 0.97 -13.51 18.13
CA LYS A 77 0.60 -14.77 18.79
C LYS A 77 1.80 -15.67 19.08
N VAL A 78 2.86 -15.61 18.28
CA VAL A 78 3.96 -16.59 18.29
C VAL A 78 5.26 -16.01 18.83
N ILE A 79 5.55 -14.73 18.55
CA ILE A 79 6.85 -14.11 18.82
C ILE A 79 6.67 -13.00 19.85
N PRO A 80 7.25 -13.13 21.06
CA PRO A 80 7.28 -12.03 22.02
C PRO A 80 8.24 -10.95 21.51
N MET A 81 7.70 -9.93 20.86
CA MET A 81 8.48 -8.80 20.36
C MET A 81 8.61 -7.70 21.41
N GLY A 82 9.76 -7.01 21.42
CA GLY A 82 9.98 -5.82 22.23
C GLY A 82 9.08 -4.65 21.79
N LYS A 83 8.92 -3.66 22.68
CA LYS A 83 8.08 -2.47 22.43
C LYS A 83 8.43 -1.79 21.10
N GLY A 84 7.42 -1.47 20.30
CA GLY A 84 7.55 -0.76 19.02
C GLY A 84 7.95 -1.63 17.83
N LYS A 85 8.40 -2.88 18.03
CA LYS A 85 8.89 -3.73 16.93
C LYS A 85 7.75 -4.22 16.03
N ILE A 86 6.55 -4.41 16.58
CA ILE A 86 5.36 -4.77 15.78
C ILE A 86 4.97 -3.61 14.88
N PHE A 87 4.98 -2.39 15.40
CA PHE A 87 4.74 -1.20 14.57
C PHE A 87 5.83 -0.99 13.51
N ALA A 88 7.09 -1.31 13.80
CA ALA A 88 8.16 -1.28 12.81
C ALA A 88 7.94 -2.31 11.69
N VAL A 89 7.53 -3.54 12.02
CA VAL A 89 7.15 -4.56 11.02
C VAL A 89 6.01 -4.05 10.13
N TYR A 90 4.98 -3.44 10.71
CA TYR A 90 3.89 -2.81 9.97
C TYR A 90 4.41 -1.76 8.97
N LEU A 91 5.25 -0.82 9.42
CA LEU A 91 5.81 0.23 8.57
C LEU A 91 6.66 -0.34 7.41
N GLY A 92 7.49 -1.34 7.70
CA GLY A 92 8.31 -2.00 6.68
C GLY A 92 7.45 -2.72 5.62
N LEU A 93 6.45 -3.49 6.05
CA LEU A 93 5.56 -4.21 5.13
C LEU A 93 4.66 -3.26 4.34
N TYR A 94 4.16 -2.19 4.97
CA TYR A 94 3.38 -1.16 4.27
C TYR A 94 4.24 -0.44 3.23
N GLY A 95 5.46 -0.05 3.60
CA GLY A 95 6.45 0.51 2.69
C GLY A 95 6.74 -0.41 1.50
N LEU A 96 6.89 -1.72 1.74
CA LEU A 96 7.11 -2.69 0.67
C LEU A 96 5.98 -2.71 -0.36
N GLY A 97 4.72 -2.80 0.09
CA GLY A 97 3.58 -2.75 -0.81
C GLY A 97 3.49 -1.43 -1.55
N ARG A 98 3.68 -0.32 -0.82
CA ARG A 98 3.64 1.03 -1.39
C ARG A 98 4.70 1.22 -2.47
N PHE A 99 5.92 0.72 -2.26
CA PHE A 99 7.02 0.81 -3.21
C PHE A 99 6.65 0.17 -4.56
N PHE A 100 6.07 -1.03 -4.54
CA PHE A 100 5.70 -1.75 -5.76
C PHE A 100 4.46 -1.19 -6.44
N LEU A 101 3.43 -0.84 -5.66
CA LEU A 101 2.18 -0.31 -6.22
C LEU A 101 2.35 1.06 -6.84
N GLU A 102 3.36 1.82 -6.41
CA GLU A 102 3.67 3.11 -7.00
C GLU A 102 4.07 3.04 -8.48
N PHE A 103 4.67 1.92 -8.93
CA PHE A 103 4.96 1.72 -10.36
C PHE A 103 3.70 1.63 -11.22
N LEU A 104 2.54 1.35 -10.62
CA LEU A 104 1.26 1.23 -11.29
C LEU A 104 0.41 2.50 -11.17
N ARG A 105 0.91 3.57 -10.52
CA ARG A 105 0.18 4.84 -10.43
C ARG A 105 0.32 5.65 -11.71
N LEU A 106 -0.78 6.29 -12.10
CA LEU A 106 -0.82 7.28 -13.19
C LEU A 106 -0.08 8.57 -12.82
N GLU A 107 -0.40 9.13 -11.65
CA GLU A 107 0.17 10.39 -11.18
C GLU A 107 1.10 10.14 -9.99
N ALA A 108 2.35 9.81 -10.31
CA ALA A 108 3.43 9.71 -9.34
C ALA A 108 4.02 11.08 -9.03
N TRP A 109 4.07 11.47 -7.75
CA TRP A 109 4.77 12.68 -7.36
C TRP A 109 6.29 12.46 -7.35
N THR A 110 7.00 13.22 -8.16
CA THR A 110 8.46 13.12 -8.31
C THR A 110 9.17 14.43 -7.92
N ILE A 111 10.34 14.31 -7.31
CA ILE A 111 11.29 15.41 -7.09
C ILE A 111 12.58 15.06 -7.81
N ASN A 112 13.02 15.90 -8.75
CA ASN A 112 14.20 15.65 -9.60
C ASN A 112 14.16 14.27 -10.32
N GLY A 113 12.97 13.88 -10.78
CA GLY A 113 12.75 12.58 -11.44
C GLY A 113 12.72 11.38 -10.49
N VAL A 114 12.89 11.57 -9.19
CA VAL A 114 12.79 10.50 -8.19
C VAL A 114 11.40 10.46 -7.61
N ASN A 115 10.77 9.28 -7.65
CA ASN A 115 9.46 9.07 -7.03
C ASN A 115 9.56 9.18 -5.50
N VAL A 116 8.84 10.15 -4.93
CA VAL A 116 8.94 10.46 -3.49
C VAL A 116 8.34 9.34 -2.64
N ALA A 117 7.24 8.73 -3.07
CA ALA A 117 6.61 7.64 -2.36
C ALA A 117 7.52 6.41 -2.30
N GLN A 118 8.25 6.10 -3.38
CA GLN A 118 9.24 5.03 -3.40
C GLN A 118 10.43 5.33 -2.50
N MET A 119 10.93 6.56 -2.51
CA MET A 119 12.03 6.99 -1.62
C MET A 119 11.65 6.88 -0.14
N ILE A 120 10.46 7.37 0.25
CA ILE A 120 9.96 7.24 1.62
C ILE A 120 9.77 5.77 1.98
N SER A 121 9.20 4.97 1.05
CA SER A 121 8.98 3.54 1.26
C SER A 121 10.28 2.78 1.50
N ALA A 122 11.33 3.07 0.72
CA ALA A 122 12.65 2.51 0.91
C ALA A 122 13.23 2.87 2.29
N GLY A 123 13.10 4.14 2.71
CA GLY A 123 13.50 4.59 4.04
C GLY A 123 12.75 3.86 5.16
N LEU A 124 11.44 3.66 5.03
CA LEU A 124 10.63 2.91 6.01
C LEU A 124 11.07 1.44 6.09
N ILE A 125 11.36 0.79 4.96
CA ILE A 125 11.83 -0.60 4.93
C ILE A 125 13.17 -0.72 5.64
N LEU A 126 14.15 0.13 5.28
CA LEU A 126 15.49 0.09 5.86
C LEU A 126 15.46 0.45 7.36
N GLY A 127 14.68 1.47 7.73
CA GLY A 127 14.50 1.88 9.13
C GLY A 127 13.83 0.79 9.96
N ALA A 128 12.81 0.12 9.44
CA ALA A 128 12.16 -1.01 10.10
C ALA A 128 13.13 -2.17 10.31
N LEU A 129 13.88 -2.57 9.28
CA LEU A 129 14.87 -3.64 9.38
C LEU A 129 15.94 -3.30 10.42
N GLY A 130 16.50 -2.09 10.36
CA GLY A 130 17.49 -1.60 11.32
C GLY A 130 16.96 -1.61 12.76
N PHE A 131 15.74 -1.15 12.99
CA PHE A 131 15.11 -1.13 14.32
C PHE A 131 14.80 -2.53 14.85
N ILE A 132 14.38 -3.45 13.98
CA ILE A 132 14.08 -4.84 14.37
C ILE A 132 15.38 -5.58 14.71
N MET A 133 16.43 -5.44 13.89
CA MET A 133 17.74 -6.08 14.05
C MET A 133 18.58 -5.44 15.17
N GLY A 134 18.35 -4.16 15.46
CA GLY A 134 18.91 -3.48 16.61
C GLY A 134 18.60 -4.24 17.90
N ARG A 135 19.66 -4.67 18.59
CA ARG A 135 19.55 -5.21 19.95
C ARG A 135 19.31 -4.05 20.91
N LYS A 136 18.21 -4.16 21.66
CA LYS A 136 17.81 -3.40 22.85
C LYS A 136 18.23 -1.94 22.90
#